data_AF-A0A936GJG4-F1
#
_entry.id   AF-A0A936GJG4-F1
#
_cell.length_a   1.000
_cell.length_b   1.000
_cell.length_c   1.000
_cell.angle_alpha   90.00
_cell.angle_beta   90.00
_cell.angle_gamma   90.00
#
_symmetry.space_group_name_H-M   'P 1'
#
loop_
_entity.id
_entity.type
_entity.pdbx_description
1 polymer ?
#
loop_
_entity_poly.entity_id
_entity_poly.type
_entity_poly.pdbx_seq_one_letter_code
_entity_poly.pdbx_strand_id
1 'polypeptide(L)'
;MTYEYFSDKETGSKDLSSEEISLVVWKAIVATYDNFVSNCALAGEFRDECPDGSMVCSCNRRQLEDVLKGEVPDLSLPVSKGYYDEDDLPNKYAILDFLQFLYRHVKDPIEIGYHSFYKHNHYSFSDGGLFKLQFRERINTIFSRNGIVFFWMEKGKLNGQFQNH
;
A
#
# COMPACT_ATOMS: atom_id res chain seq x y z
N MET A 1 1.06 -12.92 -9.07
CA MET A 1 1.63 -12.71 -10.41
C MET A 1 1.52 -11.23 -10.75
N THR A 2 2.51 -10.62 -11.39
CA THR A 2 2.38 -9.24 -11.89
C THR A 2 1.37 -9.20 -13.03
N TYR A 3 0.51 -8.19 -13.05
CA TYR A 3 -0.43 -8.00 -14.15
C TYR A 3 0.31 -7.56 -15.43
N GLU A 4 0.02 -8.20 -16.55
CA GLU A 4 0.58 -7.87 -17.87
C GLU A 4 -0.38 -6.97 -18.66
N TYR A 5 0.12 -5.82 -19.09
CA TYR A 5 -0.58 -4.93 -20.02
C TYR A 5 -0.31 -5.32 -21.47
N PHE A 6 -1.14 -4.79 -22.37
CA PHE A 6 -1.00 -5.02 -23.82
C PHE A 6 0.42 -4.73 -24.33
N SER A 7 1.04 -3.62 -23.91
CA SER A 7 2.42 -3.28 -24.30
C SER A 7 3.45 -4.31 -23.84
N ASP A 8 3.25 -4.95 -22.68
CA ASP A 8 4.19 -5.98 -22.22
C ASP A 8 4.22 -7.17 -23.19
N LYS A 9 3.07 -7.47 -23.83
CA LYS A 9 2.93 -8.56 -24.80
C LYS A 9 3.48 -8.19 -26.17
N GLU A 10 3.27 -6.94 -26.60
CA GLU A 10 3.67 -6.50 -27.95
C GLU A 10 5.13 -6.07 -28.03
N THR A 11 5.67 -5.44 -26.97
CA THR A 11 7.02 -4.86 -26.98
C THR A 11 7.99 -5.51 -26.00
N GLY A 12 7.51 -6.48 -25.21
CA GLY A 12 8.26 -7.07 -24.11
C GLY A 12 8.22 -6.23 -22.83
N SER A 13 8.69 -6.83 -21.74
CA SER A 13 8.81 -6.18 -20.43
C SER A 13 9.97 -5.18 -20.40
N LYS A 14 9.83 -4.15 -19.56
CA LYS A 14 10.91 -3.18 -19.32
C LYS A 14 12.05 -3.84 -18.52
N ASP A 15 13.29 -3.48 -18.84
CA ASP A 15 14.46 -3.90 -18.06
C ASP A 15 14.38 -3.37 -16.62
N LEU A 16 14.65 -4.26 -15.65
CA LEU A 16 14.58 -3.97 -14.21
C LEU A 16 15.95 -3.63 -13.66
N SER A 17 16.44 -2.42 -13.91
CA SER A 17 17.80 -1.99 -13.58
C SER A 17 17.88 -0.69 -12.77
N SER A 18 16.77 0.02 -12.59
CA SER A 18 16.73 1.28 -11.84
C SER A 18 16.37 1.08 -10.37
N GLU A 19 17.13 1.65 -9.45
CA GLU A 19 16.70 1.77 -8.04
C GLU A 19 15.92 3.06 -7.77
N GLU A 20 15.84 3.98 -8.73
CA GLU A 20 15.17 5.27 -8.55
C GLU A 20 13.65 5.13 -8.48
N ILE A 21 13.07 5.67 -7.41
CA ILE A 21 11.61 5.79 -7.23
C ILE A 21 11.22 7.21 -7.58
N SER A 22 10.73 7.44 -8.80
CA SER A 22 10.32 8.77 -9.26
C SER A 22 9.04 9.26 -8.59
N LEU A 23 8.77 10.57 -8.70
CA LEU A 23 7.53 11.19 -8.24
C LEU A 23 6.26 10.50 -8.79
N VAL A 24 6.29 10.03 -10.04
CA VAL A 24 5.17 9.30 -10.65
C VAL A 24 4.91 7.98 -9.93
N VAL A 25 5.98 7.25 -9.58
CA VAL A 25 5.89 5.99 -8.85
C VAL A 25 5.42 6.24 -7.42
N TRP A 26 5.96 7.27 -6.75
CA TRP A 26 5.53 7.66 -5.41
C TRP A 26 4.03 7.99 -5.37
N LYS A 27 3.53 8.80 -6.30
CA LYS A 27 2.09 9.11 -6.42
C LYS A 27 1.23 7.86 -6.62
N ALA A 28 1.70 6.87 -7.39
CA ALA A 28 1.00 5.60 -7.57
C ALA A 28 0.98 4.75 -6.29
N ILE A 29 2.05 4.77 -5.50
CA ILE A 29 2.13 4.13 -4.18
C ILE A 29 1.13 4.78 -3.21
N VAL A 30 1.12 6.11 -3.12
CA VAL A 30 0.17 6.85 -2.26
C VAL A 30 -1.27 6.57 -2.66
N ALA A 31 -1.58 6.53 -3.97
CA ALA A 31 -2.91 6.18 -4.44
C ALA A 31 -3.30 4.74 -4.06
N THR A 32 -2.33 3.81 -4.05
CA THR A 32 -2.54 2.43 -3.59
C THR A 32 -2.82 2.40 -2.08
N TYR A 33 -2.01 3.10 -1.28
CA TYR A 33 -2.26 3.26 0.17
C TYR A 33 -3.67 3.78 0.47
N ASP A 34 -4.09 4.87 -0.18
CA ASP A 34 -5.42 5.45 0.01
C ASP A 34 -6.55 4.48 -0.35
N ASN A 35 -6.36 3.67 -1.40
CA ASN A 35 -7.33 2.65 -1.77
C ASN A 35 -7.45 1.56 -0.69
N PHE A 36 -6.34 1.16 -0.08
CA PHE A 36 -6.35 0.17 1.01
C PHE A 36 -6.98 0.73 2.29
N VAL A 37 -6.74 2.00 2.62
CA VAL A 37 -7.44 2.70 3.72
C VAL A 37 -8.95 2.75 3.44
N SER A 38 -9.34 3.14 2.22
CA SER A 38 -10.76 3.28 1.83
C SER A 38 -11.51 1.95 1.82
N ASN A 39 -10.82 0.83 1.56
CA ASN A 39 -11.39 -0.51 1.63
C ASN A 39 -11.26 -1.15 3.02
N CYS A 40 -10.89 -0.39 4.05
CA CYS A 40 -10.71 -0.89 5.42
C CYS A 40 -9.62 -1.97 5.58
N ALA A 41 -8.74 -2.17 4.59
CA ALA A 41 -7.72 -3.22 4.64
C ALA A 41 -6.66 -3.01 5.74
N LEU A 42 -6.56 -1.80 6.28
CA LEU A 42 -5.67 -1.46 7.39
C LEU A 42 -6.43 -1.31 8.73
N ALA A 43 -7.76 -1.40 8.70
CA ALA A 43 -8.61 -1.20 9.87
C ALA A 43 -8.57 -2.36 10.86
N GLY A 44 -7.98 -3.51 10.51
CA GLY A 44 -7.89 -4.65 11.43
C GLY A 44 -7.10 -4.34 12.70
N GLU A 45 -6.06 -3.50 12.57
CA GLU A 45 -5.24 -3.00 13.67
C GLU A 45 -5.49 -1.51 13.95
N PHE A 46 -5.78 -0.70 12.93
CA PHE A 46 -6.04 0.74 13.07
C PHE A 46 -7.54 1.04 12.98
N ARG A 47 -8.27 0.65 14.03
CA ARG A 47 -9.74 0.61 14.03
C ARG A 47 -10.35 1.99 14.27
N ASP A 48 -11.36 2.30 13.47
CA ASP A 48 -12.35 3.31 13.78
C ASP A 48 -13.70 2.63 13.97
N GLU A 49 -14.40 2.97 15.04
CA GLU A 49 -15.61 2.28 15.49
C GLU A 49 -16.86 3.12 15.19
N CYS A 50 -17.97 2.42 14.98
CA CYS A 50 -19.27 3.05 14.81
C CYS A 50 -19.61 3.93 16.03
N PRO A 51 -20.10 5.17 15.85
CA PRO A 51 -20.37 6.05 17.00
C PRO A 51 -21.40 5.53 18.01
N ASP A 52 -22.27 4.61 17.59
CA ASP A 52 -23.29 3.99 18.46
C ASP A 52 -23.03 2.49 18.76
N GLY A 53 -21.82 1.99 18.52
CA GLY A 53 -21.43 0.64 18.93
C GLY A 53 -19.98 0.26 18.57
N SER A 54 -19.42 -0.76 19.22
CA SER A 54 -17.99 -1.11 19.07
C SER A 54 -17.63 -1.89 17.79
N MET A 55 -18.44 -1.75 16.73
CA MET A 55 -18.18 -2.43 15.45
C MET A 55 -17.26 -1.56 14.60
N VAL A 56 -16.22 -2.17 14.02
CA VAL A 56 -15.28 -1.47 13.14
C VAL A 56 -16.01 -1.07 11.86
N CYS A 57 -15.97 0.22 11.50
CA CYS A 57 -16.61 0.75 10.30
C CYS A 57 -15.64 1.45 9.35
N SER A 58 -14.46 1.84 9.84
CA SER A 58 -13.48 2.58 9.07
C SER A 58 -12.06 2.34 9.58
N CYS A 59 -11.07 2.91 8.89
CA CYS A 59 -9.68 2.91 9.33
C CYS A 59 -9.35 4.24 10.02
N ASN A 60 -8.88 4.17 11.27
CA ASN A 60 -8.41 5.34 11.99
C ASN A 60 -7.05 5.80 11.43
N ARG A 61 -7.12 6.68 10.43
CA ARG A 61 -5.93 7.19 9.73
C ARG A 61 -4.96 7.89 10.67
N ARG A 62 -5.44 8.61 11.68
CA ARG A 62 -4.57 9.29 12.64
C ARG A 62 -3.73 8.29 13.42
N GLN A 63 -4.35 7.26 13.99
CA GLN A 63 -3.64 6.21 14.71
C GLN A 63 -2.63 5.49 13.80
N LEU A 64 -3.04 5.18 12.57
CA LEU A 64 -2.16 4.58 11.57
C LEU A 64 -0.93 5.45 11.31
N GLU A 65 -1.12 6.75 11.08
CA GLU A 65 -0.06 7.72 10.81
C GLU A 65 0.86 7.92 12.03
N ASP A 66 0.31 7.94 13.25
CA ASP A 66 1.10 8.04 14.49
C ASP A 66 2.05 6.84 14.65
N VAL A 67 1.58 5.62 14.37
CA VAL A 67 2.41 4.40 14.40
C VAL A 67 3.41 4.40 13.24
N LEU A 68 2.98 4.77 12.03
CA LEU A 68 3.85 4.89 10.87
C LEU A 68 5.00 5.88 11.13
N LYS A 69 4.75 7.00 11.81
CA LYS A 69 5.81 7.97 12.13
C LYS A 69 6.88 7.39 13.06
N GLY A 70 6.46 6.53 13.99
CA GLY A 70 7.36 5.87 14.93
C GLY A 70 8.27 4.84 14.26
N GLU A 71 7.81 4.19 13.18
CA GLU A 71 8.56 3.14 12.49
C GLU A 71 9.30 3.61 11.24
N VAL A 72 8.79 4.65 10.58
CA VAL A 72 9.38 5.25 9.38
C VAL A 72 9.57 6.76 9.63
N PRO A 73 10.51 7.14 10.51
CA PRO A 73 10.67 8.52 10.98
C PRO A 73 11.02 9.50 9.85
N ASP A 74 11.63 9.02 8.77
CA ASP A 74 12.04 9.84 7.62
C ASP A 74 10.90 10.09 6.61
N LEU A 75 9.72 9.51 6.84
CA LEU A 75 8.54 9.77 6.01
C LEU A 75 7.80 11.03 6.50
N SER A 76 7.57 11.96 5.59
CA SER A 76 6.71 13.12 5.83
C SER A 76 5.25 12.70 5.95
N LEU A 77 4.56 13.22 6.97
CA LEU A 77 3.14 12.95 7.24
C LEU A 77 2.33 14.25 7.21
N PRO A 78 1.04 14.19 6.85
CA PRO A 78 0.28 13.00 6.47
C PRO A 78 0.63 12.46 5.08
N VAL A 79 0.51 11.14 4.88
CA VAL A 79 0.60 10.54 3.54
C VAL A 79 -0.77 10.69 2.89
N SER A 80 -0.89 11.52 1.85
CA SER A 80 -2.19 11.79 1.22
C SER A 80 -2.03 12.14 -0.24
N LYS A 81 -3.09 12.00 -1.05
CA LYS A 81 -3.17 12.44 -2.46
C LYS A 81 -2.93 13.95 -2.72
N GLY A 82 -2.29 14.67 -1.80
CA GLY A 82 -1.91 16.06 -1.97
C GLY A 82 -0.98 16.27 -3.18
N TYR A 83 -0.71 17.54 -3.46
CA TYR A 83 0.23 17.94 -4.49
C TYR A 83 1.66 17.69 -4.01
N TYR A 84 2.15 16.46 -4.16
CA TYR A 84 3.58 16.19 -4.07
C TYR A 84 4.27 16.77 -5.30
N ASP A 85 5.30 17.58 -5.08
CA ASP A 85 6.32 17.89 -6.08
C ASP A 85 7.61 17.09 -5.83
N GLU A 86 8.69 17.43 -6.54
CA GLU A 86 9.98 16.74 -6.41
C GLU A 86 10.64 17.03 -5.05
N ASP A 87 10.38 18.20 -4.45
CA ASP A 87 10.96 18.58 -3.15
C ASP A 87 10.29 17.81 -2.00
N ASP A 88 9.04 17.37 -2.19
CA ASP A 88 8.32 16.53 -1.25
C ASP A 88 8.60 15.02 -1.39
N LEU A 89 9.37 14.59 -2.41
CA LEU A 89 9.62 13.17 -2.67
C LEU A 89 10.42 12.55 -1.52
N PRO A 90 9.87 11.58 -0.78
CA PRO A 90 10.62 10.95 0.29
C PRO A 90 11.81 10.19 -0.28
N ASN A 91 12.86 10.05 0.53
CA ASN A 91 14.00 9.23 0.11
C ASN A 91 13.54 7.78 -0.13
N LYS A 92 14.27 7.08 -1.01
CA LYS A 92 13.97 5.70 -1.41
C LYS A 92 13.73 4.76 -0.23
N TYR A 93 14.55 4.81 0.82
CA TYR A 93 14.41 3.91 1.97
C TYR A 93 13.13 4.17 2.76
N ALA A 94 12.76 5.44 2.98
CA ALA A 94 11.49 5.79 3.61
C ALA A 94 10.28 5.26 2.82
N ILE A 95 10.35 5.30 1.48
CA ILE A 95 9.30 4.72 0.61
C ILE A 95 9.24 3.20 0.76
N LEU A 96 10.40 2.53 0.76
CA LEU A 96 10.45 1.07 0.87
C LEU A 96 10.01 0.57 2.25
N ASP A 97 10.37 1.26 3.32
CA ASP A 97 9.92 0.97 4.68
C ASP A 97 8.42 1.24 4.84
N PHE A 98 7.90 2.30 4.23
CA PHE A 98 6.46 2.55 4.17
C PHE A 98 5.71 1.39 3.50
N LEU A 99 6.19 0.89 2.36
CA LEU A 99 5.59 -0.29 1.72
C LEU A 99 5.62 -1.52 2.63
N GLN A 100 6.70 -1.69 3.40
CA GLN A 100 6.81 -2.79 4.36
C GLN A 100 5.85 -2.67 5.53
N PHE A 101 5.73 -1.47 6.08
CA PHE A 101 4.76 -1.14 7.10
C PHE A 101 3.34 -1.49 6.61
N LEU A 102 2.96 -1.03 5.42
CA LEU A 102 1.65 -1.34 4.83
C LEU A 102 1.45 -2.85 4.71
N TYR A 103 2.36 -3.56 4.05
CA TYR A 103 2.21 -5.01 3.85
C TYR A 103 2.06 -5.79 5.17
N ARG A 104 2.76 -5.36 6.23
CA ARG A 104 2.67 -6.00 7.55
C ARG A 104 1.26 -5.89 8.13
N HIS A 105 0.67 -4.69 8.06
CA HIS A 105 -0.62 -4.36 8.68
C HIS A 105 -1.86 -4.61 7.82
N VAL A 106 -1.70 -4.87 6.52
CA VAL A 106 -2.84 -5.24 5.68
C VAL A 106 -3.51 -6.53 6.18
N LYS A 107 -4.83 -6.48 6.34
CA LYS A 107 -5.73 -7.58 6.69
C LYS A 107 -6.81 -7.73 5.63
N ASP A 108 -7.53 -8.85 5.65
CA ASP A 108 -8.67 -9.08 4.76
C ASP A 108 -9.97 -8.64 5.47
N PRO A 109 -10.55 -7.48 5.11
CA PRO A 109 -11.82 -7.02 5.63
C PRO A 109 -12.95 -7.92 5.12
N ILE A 110 -13.86 -8.29 6.02
CA ILE A 110 -15.07 -9.05 5.73
C ILE A 110 -16.25 -8.19 6.16
N GLU A 111 -17.05 -7.74 5.20
CA GLU A 111 -18.29 -7.03 5.48
C GLU A 111 -19.26 -7.96 6.22
N ILE A 112 -19.74 -7.52 7.38
CA ILE A 112 -20.64 -8.32 8.24
C ILE A 112 -22.03 -7.68 8.39
N GLY A 113 -22.23 -6.48 7.86
CA GLY A 113 -23.55 -5.84 7.80
C GLY A 113 -23.48 -4.36 7.49
N TYR A 114 -24.55 -3.84 6.89
CA TYR A 114 -24.72 -2.41 6.62
C TYR A 114 -25.54 -1.74 7.71
N HIS A 115 -25.02 -0.65 8.27
CA HIS A 115 -25.71 0.18 9.24
C HIS A 115 -26.37 1.39 8.55
N SER A 116 -27.68 1.33 8.37
CA SER A 116 -28.43 2.32 7.57
C SER A 116 -28.51 3.72 8.17
N PHE A 117 -28.47 3.86 9.50
CA PHE A 117 -28.57 5.17 10.16
C PHE A 117 -27.32 6.01 9.88
N TYR A 118 -26.12 5.46 10.11
CA TYR A 118 -24.84 6.14 9.78
C TYR A 118 -24.38 5.92 8.33
N LYS A 119 -25.05 5.03 7.59
CA LYS A 119 -24.81 4.73 6.17
C LYS A 119 -23.43 4.16 5.87
N HIS A 120 -22.90 3.30 6.74
CA HIS A 120 -21.63 2.61 6.55
C HIS A 120 -21.75 1.10 6.77
N ASN A 121 -20.74 0.38 6.31
CA ASN A 121 -20.59 -1.05 6.57
C ASN A 121 -19.81 -1.29 7.87
N HIS A 122 -20.12 -2.41 8.52
CA HIS A 122 -19.32 -2.96 9.59
C HIS A 122 -18.44 -4.08 9.06
N TYR A 123 -17.24 -4.20 9.63
CA TYR A 123 -16.22 -5.12 9.19
C TYR A 123 -15.72 -6.01 10.32
N SER A 124 -15.51 -7.28 10.01
CA SER A 124 -14.57 -8.15 10.72
C SER A 124 -13.33 -8.38 9.86
N PHE A 125 -12.32 -9.09 10.36
CA PHE A 125 -11.05 -9.25 9.67
C PHE A 125 -10.56 -10.69 9.72
N SER A 126 -9.95 -11.14 8.64
CA SER A 126 -9.25 -12.42 8.57
C SER A 126 -7.81 -12.27 8.10
N ASP A 127 -7.03 -13.34 8.30
CA ASP A 127 -5.64 -13.48 7.85
C ASP A 127 -5.53 -14.35 6.58
N GLY A 128 -6.55 -14.33 5.71
CA GLY A 128 -6.59 -15.10 4.47
C GLY A 128 -5.51 -14.73 3.45
N GLY A 129 -5.01 -13.49 3.51
CA GLY A 129 -3.93 -12.97 2.68
C GLY A 129 -4.36 -12.45 1.30
N LEU A 130 -5.65 -12.31 1.01
CA LEU A 130 -6.14 -11.82 -0.28
C LEU A 130 -5.69 -10.38 -0.55
N PHE A 131 -5.86 -9.48 0.41
CA PHE A 131 -5.45 -8.08 0.27
C PHE A 131 -3.93 -7.94 0.28
N LYS A 132 -3.20 -8.80 1.01
CA LYS A 132 -1.72 -8.85 0.94
C LYS A 132 -1.24 -9.27 -0.45
N LEU A 133 -1.90 -10.25 -1.07
CA LEU A 133 -1.63 -10.64 -2.46
C LEU A 133 -1.91 -9.48 -3.41
N GLN A 134 -3.08 -8.84 -3.31
CA GLN A 134 -3.44 -7.69 -4.15
C GLN A 134 -2.44 -6.54 -4.00
N PHE A 135 -2.02 -6.23 -2.76
CA PHE A 135 -1.03 -5.19 -2.48
C PHE A 135 0.28 -5.50 -3.21
N ARG A 136 0.79 -6.73 -3.02
CA ARG A 136 2.02 -7.19 -3.66
C ARG A 136 1.95 -7.10 -5.19
N GLU A 137 0.87 -7.60 -5.78
CA GLU A 137 0.70 -7.58 -7.23
C GLU A 137 0.64 -6.15 -7.76
N ARG A 138 -0.08 -5.25 -7.07
CA ARG A 138 -0.17 -3.83 -7.44
C ARG A 138 1.21 -3.15 -7.40
N ILE A 139 1.94 -3.29 -6.31
CA ILE A 139 3.27 -2.68 -6.15
C ILE A 139 4.27 -3.27 -7.15
N ASN A 140 4.29 -4.59 -7.32
CA ASN A 140 5.19 -5.23 -8.28
C ASN A 140 4.87 -4.80 -9.73
N THR A 141 3.60 -4.65 -10.10
CA THR A 141 3.23 -4.11 -11.42
C THR A 141 3.67 -2.66 -11.58
N ILE A 142 3.54 -1.82 -10.55
CA ILE A 142 4.04 -0.43 -10.59
C ILE A 142 5.57 -0.44 -10.81
N PHE A 143 6.31 -1.23 -10.03
CA PHE A 143 7.77 -1.30 -10.13
C PHE A 143 8.24 -1.85 -11.47
N SER A 144 7.69 -2.97 -11.93
CA SER A 144 8.12 -3.60 -13.19
C SER A 144 7.88 -2.69 -14.39
N ARG A 145 6.72 -2.04 -14.45
CA ARG A 145 6.38 -1.10 -15.53
C ARG A 145 7.23 0.17 -15.53
N ASN A 146 7.83 0.51 -14.40
CA ASN A 146 8.73 1.65 -14.28
C ASN A 146 10.22 1.28 -14.34
N GLY A 147 10.55 -0.02 -14.46
CA GLY A 147 11.95 -0.50 -14.57
C GLY A 147 12.67 -0.55 -13.22
N ILE A 148 11.89 -0.61 -12.13
CA ILE A 148 12.42 -0.61 -10.76
C ILE A 148 12.84 -2.04 -10.38
N VAL A 149 14.06 -2.19 -9.84
CA VAL A 149 14.67 -3.52 -9.54
C VAL A 149 14.07 -4.20 -8.31
N PHE A 150 13.35 -3.44 -7.49
CA PHE A 150 12.73 -3.97 -6.27
C PHE A 150 11.51 -4.82 -6.58
N PHE A 151 11.33 -5.90 -5.84
CA PHE A 151 10.14 -6.76 -5.93
C PHE A 151 9.79 -7.37 -4.57
N TRP A 152 8.50 -7.53 -4.36
CA TRP A 152 7.93 -8.18 -3.20
C TRP A 152 7.82 -9.69 -3.42
N MET A 153 8.37 -10.48 -2.50
CA MET A 153 8.28 -11.94 -2.49
C MET A 153 7.05 -12.47 -1.74
N GLU A 154 6.76 -13.77 -1.91
CA GLU A 154 5.62 -14.43 -1.26
C GLU A 154 5.57 -14.28 0.27
N LYS A 155 6.73 -14.18 0.91
CA LYS A 155 6.86 -14.04 2.37
C LYS A 155 6.82 -12.60 2.88
N GLY A 156 6.50 -11.62 2.03
CA GLY A 156 6.51 -10.22 2.44
C GLY A 156 7.90 -9.63 2.64
N LYS A 157 8.90 -10.22 1.99
CA LYS A 157 10.25 -9.65 1.95
C LYS A 157 10.41 -8.86 0.67
N LEU A 158 10.91 -7.65 0.79
CA LEU A 158 11.34 -6.83 -0.33
C LEU A 158 12.79 -7.18 -0.69
N ASN A 159 13.04 -7.51 -1.95
CA ASN A 159 14.38 -7.79 -2.47
C ASN A 159 14.70 -6.88 -3.65
N GLY A 160 15.98 -6.58 -3.86
CA GLY A 160 16.49 -6.04 -5.13
C GLY A 160 17.09 -7.16 -6.00
N GLN A 161 16.79 -7.15 -7.30
CA GLN A 161 17.59 -7.88 -8.29
C GLN A 161 18.88 -7.10 -8.58
N PHE A 162 20.00 -7.50 -7.98
CA PHE A 162 21.31 -7.04 -8.43
C PHE A 162 21.74 -7.89 -9.62
N GLN A 163 21.80 -7.31 -10.83
CA GLN A 163 22.60 -7.88 -11.90
C GLN A 163 24.05 -7.50 -11.63
N ASN A 164 24.83 -8.43 -11.07
CA ASN A 164 26.29 -8.31 -11.09
C ASN A 164 26.74 -8.42 -12.55
N HIS A 165 27.20 -7.30 -13.13
CA HIS A 165 28.05 -7.31 -14.31
C HIS A 165 29.51 -7.41 -13.89
#